data_AF-A0A6B3HPE8-F1
#
_entry.id   AF-A0A6B3HPE8-F1
#
_cell.length_a   1.000
_cell.length_b   1.000
_cell.length_c   1.000
_cell.angle_alpha   90.00
_cell.angle_beta   90.00
_cell.angle_gamma   90.00
#
_symmetry.space_group_name_H-M   'P 1'
#
loop_
_entity.id
_entity.type
_entity.pdbx_description
1 polymer ?
#
loop_
_entity_poly.entity_id
_entity_poly.type
_entity_poly.pdbx_seq_one_letter_code
_entity_poly.pdbx_strand_id
1 'polypeptide(L)'
;AAIVYAANPGMLGGTAIAELLLGLIEPTGRLPLSFARHAGQQPTYYNQVRGQHGTRYADLTQSPAFAFGEGLSYTTVEYTDLELLTAVVEPAETVRARVTLSNTGARPALETVQVYVSDTVTSVTWAEKELKAYEQVELAPGESRQVVIELPVAACTLVDAQGRRVVEPGRFELLVGP
;
A
#
# COMPACT_ATOMS: atom_id res chain seq x y z
N ALA A 1 -24.85 -5.39 -1.10
CA ALA A 1 -24.33 -6.09 0.11
C ALA A 1 -22.99 -5.46 0.49
N ALA A 2 -22.59 -5.55 1.76
CA ALA A 2 -21.31 -5.01 2.26
C ALA A 2 -20.61 -6.09 3.11
N ILE A 3 -19.28 -6.01 3.22
CA ILE A 3 -18.44 -6.91 4.01
C ILE A 3 -17.60 -6.07 4.98
N VAL A 4 -17.60 -6.45 6.25
CA VAL A 4 -16.71 -5.88 7.28
C VAL A 4 -15.86 -7.02 7.82
N TYR A 5 -14.54 -6.84 7.77
CA TYR A 5 -13.60 -7.76 8.41
C TYR A 5 -13.15 -7.18 9.75
N ALA A 6 -13.52 -7.85 10.84
CA ALA A 6 -13.00 -7.61 12.17
C ALA A 6 -12.29 -8.88 12.62
N ALA A 7 -10.98 -8.82 12.87
CA ALA A 7 -10.18 -9.98 13.26
C ALA A 7 -10.56 -10.48 14.68
N ASN A 8 -9.78 -10.11 15.68
CA ASN A 8 -10.13 -10.35 17.09
C ASN A 8 -10.34 -8.98 17.76
N PRO A 9 -11.54 -8.37 17.67
CA PRO A 9 -11.74 -6.95 17.98
C PRO A 9 -11.82 -6.61 19.48
N GLY A 10 -11.53 -7.58 20.36
CA GLY A 10 -11.48 -7.37 21.81
C GLY A 10 -12.86 -7.11 22.46
N MET A 11 -12.84 -6.68 23.72
CA MET A 11 -14.05 -6.56 24.56
C MET A 11 -15.05 -5.50 24.07
N LEU A 12 -14.56 -4.43 23.44
CA LEU A 12 -15.40 -3.36 22.86
C LEU A 12 -15.71 -3.58 21.37
N GLY A 13 -15.31 -4.72 20.81
CA GLY A 13 -15.45 -5.00 19.38
C GLY A 13 -16.89 -4.98 18.89
N GLY A 14 -17.84 -5.48 19.69
CA GLY A 14 -19.27 -5.42 19.34
C GLY A 14 -19.80 -3.99 19.22
N THR A 15 -19.36 -3.10 20.12
CA THR A 15 -19.70 -1.68 20.08
C THR A 15 -19.11 -1.02 18.83
N ALA A 16 -17.81 -1.20 18.57
CA ALA A 16 -17.15 -0.62 17.40
C ALA A 16 -17.78 -1.08 16.07
N ILE A 17 -18.14 -2.37 15.95
CA ILE A 17 -18.82 -2.89 14.76
C ILE A 17 -20.21 -2.28 14.61
N ALA A 18 -20.98 -2.16 15.70
CA ALA A 18 -22.31 -1.55 15.65
C ALA A 18 -22.23 -0.07 15.25
N GLU A 19 -21.32 0.69 15.86
CA GLU A 19 -21.05 2.08 15.51
C GLU A 19 -20.64 2.23 14.06
N LEU A 20 -19.77 1.35 13.55
CA LEU A 20 -19.36 1.34 12.15
C LEU A 20 -20.56 1.12 11.23
N LEU A 21 -21.32 0.04 11.45
CA LEU A 21 -22.46 -0.33 10.60
C LEU A 21 -23.57 0.73 10.58
N LEU A 22 -23.74 1.45 11.69
CA LEU A 22 -24.68 2.56 11.81
C LEU A 22 -24.12 3.91 11.32
N GLY A 23 -22.87 3.93 10.88
CA GLY A 23 -22.20 5.14 10.39
C GLY A 23 -21.93 6.17 11.48
N LEU A 24 -21.78 5.74 12.74
CA LEU A 24 -21.40 6.60 13.88
C LEU A 24 -19.88 6.84 13.93
N ILE A 25 -19.10 5.95 13.31
CA ILE A 25 -17.67 6.09 13.09
C ILE A 25 -17.33 5.79 11.63
N GLU A 26 -16.16 6.26 11.18
CA GLU A 26 -15.66 5.99 9.83
C GLU A 26 -14.80 4.72 9.79
N PRO A 27 -14.90 3.88 8.74
CA PRO A 27 -13.96 2.80 8.51
C PRO A 27 -12.61 3.38 8.07
N THR A 28 -11.57 3.08 8.85
CA THR A 28 -10.19 3.55 8.59
C THR A 28 -9.19 2.41 8.45
N GLY A 29 -9.62 1.16 8.62
CA GLY A 29 -8.77 -0.02 8.52
C GLY A 29 -8.32 -0.31 7.09
N ARG A 30 -7.05 -0.73 6.95
CA ARG A 30 -6.47 -1.34 5.74
C ARG A 30 -5.95 -2.74 6.07
N LEU A 31 -5.99 -3.64 5.10
CA LEU A 31 -5.60 -5.03 5.30
C LEU A 31 -4.07 -5.18 5.44
N PRO A 32 -3.56 -5.74 6.56
CA PRO A 32 -2.13 -6.01 6.71
C PRO A 32 -1.69 -7.32 6.03
N LEU A 33 -2.58 -8.00 5.30
CA LEU A 33 -2.33 -9.24 4.58
C LEU A 33 -3.27 -9.37 3.38
N SER A 34 -2.87 -10.14 2.37
CA SER A 34 -3.77 -10.49 1.26
C SER A 34 -4.58 -11.75 1.58
N PHE A 35 -5.88 -11.71 1.31
CA PHE A 35 -6.78 -12.85 1.42
C PHE A 35 -6.73 -13.71 0.16
N ALA A 36 -6.39 -14.98 0.30
CA ALA A 36 -6.57 -15.95 -0.79
C ALA A 36 -8.05 -16.22 -1.08
N ARG A 37 -8.35 -16.49 -2.35
CA ARG A 37 -9.65 -17.03 -2.80
C ARG A 37 -9.79 -18.51 -2.45
N HIS A 38 -8.69 -19.24 -2.46
CA HIS A 38 -8.64 -20.67 -2.20
C HIS A 38 -7.28 -21.06 -1.61
N ALA A 39 -7.22 -22.09 -0.76
CA ALA A 39 -5.96 -22.54 -0.16
C ALA A 39 -4.89 -22.90 -1.20
N GLY A 40 -5.30 -23.46 -2.35
CA GLY A 40 -4.42 -23.78 -3.47
C GLY A 40 -3.84 -22.56 -4.21
N GLN A 41 -4.26 -21.34 -3.88
CA GLN A 41 -3.67 -20.10 -4.41
C GLN A 41 -2.39 -19.71 -3.68
N GLN A 42 -2.15 -20.25 -2.47
CA GLN A 42 -1.02 -19.85 -1.64
C GLN A 42 0.33 -20.15 -2.33
N PRO A 43 1.33 -19.25 -2.20
CA PRO A 43 1.33 -18.03 -1.39
C PRO A 43 0.62 -16.82 -2.04
N THR A 44 0.04 -15.92 -1.22
CA THR A 44 -0.66 -14.70 -1.70
C THR A 44 -0.13 -13.36 -1.16
N TYR A 45 1.03 -13.32 -0.50
CA TYR A 45 1.64 -12.04 -0.07
C TYR A 45 1.89 -11.11 -1.27
N TYR A 46 1.77 -9.79 -1.10
CA TYR A 46 1.76 -8.85 -2.25
C TYR A 46 3.13 -8.70 -2.94
N ASN A 47 4.22 -8.85 -2.18
CA ASN A 47 5.59 -8.68 -2.65
C ASN A 47 6.12 -9.97 -3.28
N GLN A 48 5.39 -10.49 -4.27
CA GLN A 48 5.79 -11.67 -5.05
C GLN A 48 7.09 -11.41 -5.79
N VAL A 49 7.89 -12.46 -5.93
CA VAL A 49 9.18 -12.43 -6.65
C VAL A 49 8.93 -12.57 -8.15
N ARG A 50 9.62 -11.77 -8.97
CA ARG A 50 9.48 -11.81 -10.44
C ARG A 50 9.97 -13.14 -11.03
N GLY A 51 9.48 -13.50 -12.22
CA GLY A 51 10.02 -14.62 -13.01
C GLY A 51 9.03 -15.75 -13.33
N GLN A 52 7.76 -15.64 -12.94
CA GLN A 52 6.75 -16.62 -13.33
C GLN A 52 6.45 -16.57 -14.83
N HIS A 53 6.36 -17.74 -15.47
CA HIS A 53 5.83 -17.87 -16.82
C HIS A 53 4.31 -18.04 -16.76
N GLY A 54 3.58 -17.03 -17.24
CA GLY A 54 2.13 -16.94 -17.09
C GLY A 54 1.72 -16.21 -15.80
N THR A 55 0.44 -15.86 -15.70
CA THR A 55 -0.08 -14.97 -14.63
C THR A 55 -1.36 -15.51 -13.98
N ARG A 56 -1.70 -16.78 -14.26
CA ARG A 56 -2.94 -17.42 -13.81
C ARG A 56 -2.71 -18.91 -13.61
N TYR A 57 -3.49 -19.53 -12.74
CA TYR A 57 -3.68 -20.99 -12.78
C TYR A 57 -4.60 -21.34 -13.97
N ALA A 58 -4.65 -22.61 -14.36
CA ALA A 58 -5.54 -23.05 -15.43
C ALA A 58 -7.03 -22.93 -15.05
N ASP A 59 -7.32 -23.07 -13.76
CA ASP A 59 -8.66 -23.14 -13.17
C ASP A 59 -8.93 -22.04 -12.12
N LEU A 60 -7.96 -21.17 -11.85
CA LEU A 60 -8.06 -20.12 -10.82
C LEU A 60 -7.29 -18.85 -11.22
N THR A 61 -7.86 -17.68 -10.93
CA THR A 61 -7.13 -16.41 -11.03
C THR A 61 -6.04 -16.30 -9.96
N GLN A 62 -4.94 -15.61 -10.25
CA GLN A 62 -3.95 -15.26 -9.22
C GLN A 62 -4.33 -14.01 -8.42
N SER A 63 -5.31 -13.22 -8.86
CA SER A 63 -5.78 -12.06 -8.08
C SER A 63 -6.31 -12.53 -6.72
N PRO A 64 -5.87 -11.93 -5.59
CA PRO A 64 -6.40 -12.26 -4.28
C PRO A 64 -7.89 -11.91 -4.19
N ALA A 65 -8.56 -12.41 -3.15
CA ALA A 65 -9.92 -12.00 -2.82
C ALA A 65 -9.94 -10.53 -2.38
N PHE A 66 -8.97 -10.16 -1.54
CA PHE A 66 -8.66 -8.80 -1.11
C PHE A 66 -7.13 -8.70 -0.98
N ALA A 67 -6.51 -7.72 -1.61
CA ALA A 67 -5.06 -7.53 -1.54
C ALA A 67 -4.62 -6.86 -0.24
N PHE A 68 -3.33 -7.04 0.10
CA PHE A 68 -2.65 -6.21 1.09
C PHE A 68 -2.89 -4.72 0.82
N GLY A 69 -3.14 -3.96 1.87
CA GLY A 69 -3.42 -2.53 1.77
C GLY A 69 -4.87 -2.20 1.42
N GLU A 70 -5.71 -3.15 1.00
CA GLU A 70 -7.10 -2.82 0.68
C GLU A 70 -7.90 -2.44 1.94
N GLY A 71 -8.81 -1.49 1.76
CA GLY A 71 -9.81 -1.07 2.73
C GLY A 71 -10.57 0.14 2.19
N LEU A 72 -11.82 0.28 2.58
CA LEU A 72 -12.71 1.32 2.06
C LEU A 72 -13.07 2.33 3.15
N SER A 73 -13.38 3.55 2.74
CA SER A 73 -14.00 4.58 3.58
C SER A 73 -15.49 4.74 3.21
N TYR A 74 -16.27 5.47 4.02
CA TYR A 74 -17.61 5.94 3.64
C TYR A 74 -17.60 7.22 2.80
N THR A 75 -16.41 7.74 2.50
CA THR A 75 -16.19 8.81 1.54
C THR A 75 -15.24 8.36 0.43
N THR A 76 -15.03 9.20 -0.57
CA THR A 76 -14.08 8.99 -1.67
C THR A 76 -12.90 9.93 -1.54
N VAL A 77 -11.68 9.41 -1.72
CA VAL A 77 -10.45 10.22 -1.77
C VAL A 77 -9.79 10.00 -3.12
N GLU A 78 -9.54 11.09 -3.83
CA GLU A 78 -8.82 11.09 -5.11
C GLU A 78 -7.35 11.46 -4.89
N TYR A 79 -6.47 10.75 -5.60
CA TYR A 79 -5.03 11.01 -5.62
C TYR A 79 -4.67 11.59 -6.98
N THR A 80 -4.04 12.77 -6.99
CA THR A 80 -3.60 13.44 -8.22
C THR A 80 -2.18 13.98 -8.07
N ASP A 81 -1.58 14.33 -9.20
CA ASP A 81 -0.33 15.10 -9.27
C ASP A 81 0.83 14.47 -8.49
N LEU A 82 0.96 13.14 -8.55
CA LEU A 82 2.15 12.45 -8.00
C LEU A 82 3.38 12.89 -8.80
N GLU A 83 4.32 13.52 -8.13
CA GLU A 83 5.57 14.00 -8.73
C GLU A 83 6.78 13.72 -7.84
N LEU A 84 7.93 13.47 -8.47
CA LEU A 84 9.22 13.40 -7.79
C LEU A 84 9.79 14.82 -7.69
N LEU A 85 10.13 15.25 -6.48
CA LEU A 85 10.82 16.51 -6.22
C LEU A 85 12.34 16.34 -6.37
N THR A 86 12.85 15.13 -6.17
CA THR A 86 14.26 14.74 -6.36
C THR A 86 14.35 13.47 -7.20
N ALA A 87 14.61 13.61 -8.50
CA ALA A 87 14.60 12.47 -9.43
C ALA A 87 15.89 11.64 -9.45
N VAL A 88 17.02 12.22 -9.03
CA VAL A 88 18.33 11.57 -8.94
C VAL A 88 18.90 11.86 -7.56
N VAL A 89 19.34 10.81 -6.87
CA VAL A 89 19.77 10.86 -5.48
C VAL A 89 20.95 9.93 -5.23
N GLU A 90 21.83 10.32 -4.32
CA GLU A 90 22.97 9.53 -3.85
C GLU A 90 22.55 8.57 -2.70
N PRO A 91 23.32 7.50 -2.40
CA PRO A 91 22.95 6.50 -1.39
C PRO A 91 22.67 7.03 0.03
N ALA A 92 23.24 8.18 0.39
CA ALA A 92 23.05 8.82 1.69
C ALA A 92 21.89 9.83 1.72
N GLU A 93 21.23 10.07 0.59
CA GLU A 93 20.19 11.08 0.44
C GLU A 93 18.77 10.51 0.64
N THR A 94 17.77 11.36 0.43
CA THR A 94 16.35 11.05 0.59
C THR A 94 15.61 11.39 -0.68
N VAL A 95 14.84 10.42 -1.18
CA VAL A 95 13.87 10.64 -2.26
C VAL A 95 12.71 11.44 -1.69
N ARG A 96 12.40 12.57 -2.31
CA ARG A 96 11.23 13.39 -2.02
C ARG A 96 10.23 13.30 -3.15
N ALA A 97 8.98 13.05 -2.81
CA ALA A 97 7.85 13.09 -3.73
C ALA A 97 6.69 13.87 -3.11
N ARG A 98 5.77 14.33 -3.95
CA ARG A 98 4.54 14.99 -3.51
C ARG A 98 3.36 14.38 -4.24
N VAL A 99 2.26 14.22 -3.52
CA VAL A 99 0.97 13.81 -4.08
C VAL A 99 -0.14 14.66 -3.47
N THR A 100 -1.16 14.97 -4.25
CA THR A 100 -2.34 15.69 -3.76
C THR A 100 -3.44 14.69 -3.47
N LEU A 101 -3.98 14.74 -2.25
CA LEU A 101 -5.17 13.99 -1.85
C LEU A 101 -6.35 14.95 -1.76
N SER A 102 -7.50 14.55 -2.32
CA SER A 102 -8.74 15.32 -2.22
C SER A 102 -9.89 14.43 -1.74
N ASN A 103 -10.52 14.79 -0.63
CA ASN A 103 -11.75 14.12 -0.19
C ASN A 103 -12.94 14.64 -1.01
N THR A 104 -13.38 13.86 -1.98
CA THR A 104 -14.43 14.24 -2.94
C THR A 104 -15.84 13.84 -2.50
N GLY A 105 -15.98 13.18 -1.35
CA GLY A 105 -17.29 12.81 -0.81
C GLY A 105 -17.75 13.71 0.34
N ALA A 106 -18.78 13.24 1.07
CA ALA A 106 -19.53 14.03 2.05
C ALA A 106 -19.18 13.70 3.52
N ARG A 107 -18.27 12.76 3.76
CA ARG A 107 -17.86 12.32 5.12
C ARG A 107 -16.35 12.55 5.32
N PRO A 108 -15.89 12.76 6.56
CA PRO A 108 -14.45 12.85 6.81
C PRO A 108 -13.75 11.52 6.46
N ALA A 109 -12.46 11.60 6.11
CA ALA A 109 -11.60 10.44 5.90
C ALA A 109 -10.39 10.49 6.83
N LEU A 110 -9.96 9.33 7.31
CA LEU A 110 -8.56 9.09 7.67
C LEU A 110 -7.97 8.18 6.59
N GLU A 111 -7.32 8.79 5.62
CA GLU A 111 -6.77 8.09 4.46
C GLU A 111 -5.38 7.56 4.76
N THR A 112 -5.10 6.29 4.44
CA THR A 112 -3.77 5.71 4.61
C THR A 112 -3.04 5.75 3.27
N VAL A 113 -2.14 6.72 3.10
CA VAL A 113 -1.26 6.84 1.93
C VAL A 113 -0.16 5.79 2.05
N GLN A 114 -0.09 4.87 1.11
CA GLN A 114 0.89 3.79 1.08
C GLN A 114 1.98 4.09 0.05
N VAL A 115 3.25 3.90 0.45
CA VAL A 115 4.41 4.21 -0.39
C VAL A 115 5.22 2.94 -0.64
N TYR A 116 5.26 2.52 -1.89
CA TYR A 116 5.97 1.34 -2.34
C TYR A 116 7.15 1.71 -3.24
N VAL A 117 8.18 0.88 -3.23
CA VAL A 117 9.29 0.95 -4.17
C VAL A 117 9.39 -0.35 -4.96
N SER A 118 9.59 -0.21 -6.26
CA SER A 118 9.98 -1.27 -7.18
C SER A 118 11.38 -0.97 -7.68
N ASP A 119 12.35 -1.85 -7.38
CA ASP A 119 13.65 -1.83 -8.03
C ASP A 119 13.49 -2.47 -9.41
N THR A 120 13.76 -1.71 -10.48
CA THR A 120 13.41 -2.15 -11.84
C THR A 120 14.36 -3.21 -12.39
N VAL A 121 15.62 -3.20 -11.96
CA VAL A 121 16.65 -4.14 -12.40
C VAL A 121 17.55 -4.47 -11.23
N THR A 122 17.56 -5.75 -10.84
CA THR A 122 18.25 -6.23 -9.66
C THR A 122 19.25 -7.32 -10.01
N SER A 123 20.39 -7.37 -9.32
CA SER A 123 21.43 -8.41 -9.53
C SER A 123 20.96 -9.82 -9.15
N VAL A 124 19.96 -9.90 -8.27
CA VAL A 124 19.27 -11.11 -7.83
C VAL A 124 17.77 -10.97 -8.07
N THR A 125 17.04 -12.07 -8.20
CA THR A 125 15.58 -11.99 -8.32
C THR A 125 14.98 -11.40 -7.05
N TRP A 126 14.19 -10.34 -7.21
CA TRP A 126 13.61 -9.60 -6.09
C TRP A 126 12.10 -9.44 -6.23
N ALA A 127 11.48 -8.92 -5.16
CA ALA A 127 10.06 -8.61 -5.13
C ALA A 127 9.70 -7.56 -6.18
N GLU A 128 8.49 -7.66 -6.74
CA GLU A 128 8.01 -6.68 -7.72
C GLU A 128 7.90 -5.28 -7.13
N LYS A 129 7.38 -5.16 -5.91
CA LYS A 129 7.35 -3.94 -5.11
C LYS A 129 7.36 -4.26 -3.61
N GLU A 130 7.83 -3.33 -2.80
CA GLU A 130 7.86 -3.42 -1.34
C GLU A 130 7.37 -2.12 -0.71
N LEU A 131 6.50 -2.21 0.30
CA LEU A 131 6.08 -1.08 1.13
C LEU A 131 7.30 -0.56 1.90
N LYS A 132 7.56 0.75 1.80
CA LYS A 132 8.66 1.41 2.49
C LYS A 132 8.20 2.44 3.50
N ALA A 133 7.03 3.05 3.29
CA ALA A 133 6.42 3.99 4.22
C ALA A 133 4.90 3.99 4.09
N TYR A 134 4.23 4.53 5.09
CA TYR A 134 2.83 4.93 5.01
C TYR A 134 2.60 6.18 5.87
N GLU A 135 1.57 6.95 5.53
CA GLU A 135 1.14 8.11 6.30
C GLU A 135 -0.39 8.11 6.41
N GLN A 136 -0.92 8.47 7.57
CA GLN A 136 -2.36 8.64 7.75
C GLN A 136 -2.73 10.12 7.72
N VAL A 137 -3.66 10.47 6.85
CA VAL A 137 -4.03 11.86 6.55
C VAL A 137 -5.52 12.06 6.79
N GLU A 138 -5.83 12.93 7.75
CA GLU A 138 -7.20 13.37 8.00
C GLU A 138 -7.62 14.39 6.94
N LEU A 139 -8.78 14.17 6.32
CA LEU A 139 -9.37 15.06 5.32
C LEU A 139 -10.85 15.31 5.63
N ALA A 140 -11.20 16.57 5.84
CA ALA A 140 -12.60 16.99 5.89
C ALA A 140 -13.27 16.84 4.50
N PRO A 141 -14.61 16.77 4.41
CA PRO A 141 -15.31 16.78 3.13
C PRO A 141 -14.92 17.99 2.26
N GLY A 142 -14.51 17.75 1.03
CA GLY A 142 -14.05 18.79 0.10
C GLY A 142 -12.64 19.34 0.37
N GLU A 143 -11.93 18.83 1.38
CA GLU A 143 -10.54 19.22 1.63
C GLU A 143 -9.59 18.59 0.61
N SER A 144 -8.65 19.39 0.13
CA SER A 144 -7.48 18.93 -0.63
C SER A 144 -6.20 19.23 0.16
N ARG A 145 -5.31 18.24 0.28
CA ARG A 145 -4.03 18.36 0.98
C ARG A 145 -2.88 17.80 0.15
N GLN A 146 -1.76 18.51 0.13
CA GLN A 146 -0.51 18.00 -0.41
C GLN A 146 0.24 17.20 0.65
N VAL A 147 0.56 15.95 0.32
CA VAL A 147 1.34 15.05 1.17
C VAL A 147 2.74 14.96 0.59
N VAL A 148 3.75 15.21 1.43
CA VAL A 148 5.17 15.11 1.05
C VAL A 148 5.71 13.80 1.58
N ILE A 149 6.22 12.99 0.67
CA ILE A 149 6.82 11.69 0.97
C ILE A 149 8.33 11.88 1.03
N GLU A 150 8.92 11.46 2.15
CA GLU A 150 10.36 11.41 2.33
C GLU A 150 10.80 9.96 2.55
N LEU A 151 11.57 9.42 1.60
CA LEU A 151 12.04 8.04 1.64
C LEU A 151 13.58 8.00 1.57
N PRO A 152 14.28 7.62 2.64
CA PRO A 152 15.72 7.44 2.61
C PRO A 152 16.14 6.42 1.57
N VAL A 153 17.16 6.73 0.75
CA VAL A 153 17.67 5.80 -0.26
C VAL A 153 18.18 4.50 0.40
N ALA A 154 18.70 4.59 1.62
CA ALA A 154 19.10 3.45 2.44
C ALA A 154 17.97 2.44 2.74
N ALA A 155 16.69 2.78 2.54
CA ALA A 155 15.57 1.86 2.65
C ALA A 155 15.27 1.10 1.33
N CYS A 156 15.75 1.61 0.19
CA CYS A 156 15.60 1.03 -1.14
C CYS A 156 16.66 -0.07 -1.36
N THR A 157 16.60 -1.11 -0.54
CA THR A 157 17.59 -2.19 -0.51
C THR A 157 17.03 -3.51 -0.98
N LEU A 158 17.93 -4.36 -1.45
CA LEU A 158 17.72 -5.80 -1.62
C LEU A 158 18.73 -6.60 -0.78
N VAL A 159 18.60 -7.92 -0.79
CA VAL A 159 19.59 -8.83 -0.20
C VAL A 159 20.34 -9.54 -1.31
N ASP A 160 21.65 -9.34 -1.40
CA ASP A 160 22.48 -9.94 -2.44
C ASP A 160 22.72 -11.46 -2.24
N ALA A 161 23.38 -12.10 -3.20
CA ALA A 161 23.69 -13.53 -3.14
C ALA A 161 24.65 -13.93 -2.00
N GLN A 162 25.28 -12.96 -1.32
CA GLN A 162 26.12 -13.17 -0.14
C GLN A 162 25.35 -12.92 1.17
N GLY A 163 24.05 -12.64 1.10
CA GLY A 163 23.20 -12.37 2.26
C GLY A 163 23.38 -10.96 2.84
N ARG A 164 23.99 -10.03 2.10
CA ARG A 164 24.19 -8.65 2.54
C ARG A 164 23.05 -7.78 2.05
N ARG A 165 22.53 -6.93 2.93
CA ARG A 165 21.54 -5.91 2.56
C ARG A 165 22.26 -4.71 1.94
N VAL A 166 21.97 -4.42 0.68
CA VAL A 166 22.67 -3.39 -0.11
C VAL A 166 21.68 -2.54 -0.91
N VAL A 167 22.09 -1.31 -1.22
CA VAL A 167 21.44 -0.48 -2.25
C VAL A 167 22.22 -0.68 -3.54
N GLU A 168 21.54 -1.03 -4.62
CA GLU A 168 22.15 -1.11 -5.96
C GLU A 168 21.87 0.20 -6.72
N PRO A 169 22.87 0.77 -7.41
CA PRO A 169 22.62 1.91 -8.28
C PRO A 169 21.78 1.47 -9.47
N GLY A 170 20.72 2.21 -9.76
CA GLY A 170 19.79 1.83 -10.80
C GLY A 170 18.53 2.69 -10.81
N ARG A 171 17.58 2.27 -11.64
CA ARG A 171 16.27 2.91 -11.71
C ARG A 171 15.33 2.25 -10.71
N PHE A 172 14.68 3.08 -9.91
CA PHE A 172 13.59 2.69 -9.03
C PHE A 172 12.29 3.34 -9.51
N GLU A 173 11.17 2.69 -9.24
CA GLU A 173 9.84 3.27 -9.35
C GLU A 173 9.25 3.48 -7.96
N LEU A 174 8.73 4.68 -7.73
CA LEU A 174 7.98 5.03 -6.53
C LEU A 174 6.49 4.91 -6.86
N LEU A 175 5.78 4.03 -6.16
CA LEU A 175 4.34 3.87 -6.32
C LEU A 175 3.65 4.36 -5.05
N VAL A 176 2.65 5.23 -5.23
CA VAL A 176 1.91 5.85 -4.12
C VAL A 176 0.42 5.65 -4.37
N GLY A 177 -0.30 5.23 -3.35
CA GLY A 177 -1.75 5.01 -3.47
C GLY A 177 -2.41 4.57 -2.17
N PRO A 178 -3.73 4.34 -2.24
CA PRO A 178 -4.55 3.95 -1.09
C PRO A 178 -4.29 2.53 -0.59
#